data_AF-A0A653DR78-F1
#
_entry.id   AF-A0A653DR78-F1
#
_cell.length_a   1.000
_cell.length_b   1.000
_cell.length_c   1.000
_cell.angle_alpha   90.00
_cell.angle_beta   90.00
_cell.angle_gamma   90.00
#
_symmetry.space_group_name_H-M   'P 1'
#
loop_
_entity.id
_entity.type
_entity.pdbx_description
1 polymer ?
#
loop_
_entity_poly.entity_id
_entity_poly.type
_entity_poly.pdbx_seq_one_letter_code
_entity_poly.pdbx_strand_id
1 'polypeptide(L)'
;MARTKQTARKSTGGKAPRKQLATKAARKSAPATGGVKKPHRYRPGTKSTELLIRKLPFQRLVREIAQDFKTDLRFQSSAGDGSSRS
;
A
#
# COMPACT_ATOMS: atom_id res chain seq x y z
N MET A 1 17.95 71.11 -31.46
CA MET A 1 17.66 70.07 -32.48
C MET A 1 18.96 69.44 -32.92
N ALA A 2 19.14 68.13 -32.72
CA ALA A 2 20.09 67.32 -33.49
C ALA A 2 19.57 65.87 -33.45
N ARG A 3 19.02 65.42 -34.58
CA ARG A 3 18.37 64.12 -34.76
C ARG A 3 19.44 63.08 -35.05
N THR A 4 19.68 62.13 -34.14
CA THR A 4 20.51 60.97 -34.44
C THR A 4 19.71 60.00 -35.32
N LYS A 5 20.22 59.69 -36.52
CA LYS A 5 19.60 58.70 -37.41
C LYS A 5 20.05 57.31 -36.96
N GLN A 6 19.11 56.52 -36.42
CA GLN A 6 19.27 55.08 -36.25
C GLN A 6 19.36 54.43 -37.63
N THR A 7 20.52 53.87 -37.97
CA THR A 7 20.66 53.02 -39.16
C THR A 7 20.52 51.56 -38.74
N ALA A 8 19.62 50.82 -39.39
CA ALA A 8 19.50 49.38 -39.18
C ALA A 8 20.81 48.69 -39.60
N ARG A 9 21.47 47.99 -38.67
CA ARG A 9 22.49 46.99 -38.98
C ARG A 9 21.93 45.62 -38.67
N LYS A 10 21.72 44.83 -39.72
CA LYS A 10 21.62 43.36 -39.64
C LYS A 10 22.81 42.82 -40.42
N SER A 11 23.68 42.05 -39.78
CA SER A 11 24.63 41.20 -40.49
C SER A 11 24.95 39.94 -39.68
N THR A 12 24.44 38.83 -40.21
CA THR A 12 24.99 37.47 -40.22
C THR A 12 25.18 36.70 -38.90
N GLY A 13 24.10 36.00 -38.51
CA GLY A 13 24.08 34.54 -38.28
C GLY A 13 25.30 33.87 -37.66
N GLY A 14 25.39 33.86 -36.33
CA GLY A 14 26.37 33.09 -35.59
C GLY A 14 25.77 31.86 -34.91
N LYS A 15 25.59 30.75 -35.64
CA LYS A 15 25.66 29.37 -35.10
C LYS A 15 25.71 28.37 -36.25
N ALA A 16 26.83 27.67 -36.40
CA ALA A 16 26.90 26.52 -37.31
C ALA A 16 25.97 25.40 -36.80
N PRO A 17 25.18 24.73 -37.65
CA PRO A 17 24.39 23.58 -37.25
C PRO A 17 25.34 22.41 -36.99
N ARG A 18 25.65 22.14 -35.72
CA ARG A 18 26.42 20.94 -35.38
C ARG A 18 25.50 19.72 -35.55
N LYS A 19 25.74 18.94 -36.60
CA LYS A 19 25.12 17.62 -36.82
C LYS A 19 25.21 16.80 -35.52
N GLN A 20 24.07 16.27 -35.11
CA GLN A 20 23.94 15.29 -34.03
C GLN A 20 24.61 13.99 -34.45
N LEU A 21 25.56 13.51 -33.66
CA LEU A 21 26.02 12.13 -33.68
C LEU A 21 25.90 11.59 -32.27
N ALA A 22 25.08 10.54 -32.14
CA ALA A 22 24.65 9.95 -30.89
C ALA A 22 25.82 9.29 -30.14
N THR A 23 25.95 9.58 -28.85
CA THR A 23 26.68 8.72 -27.91
C THR A 23 25.69 8.17 -26.90
N LYS A 24 25.16 6.99 -27.21
CA LYS A 24 24.39 6.12 -26.32
C LYS A 24 25.34 5.61 -25.22
N ALA A 25 25.27 6.19 -24.03
CA ALA A 25 25.83 5.58 -22.82
C ALA A 25 24.66 5.02 -21.99
N ALA A 26 24.57 3.70 -21.90
CA ALA A 26 23.58 3.01 -21.09
C ALA A 26 23.81 3.34 -19.62
N ARG A 27 22.99 4.22 -19.05
CA ARG A 27 22.86 4.37 -17.60
C ARG A 27 21.56 3.69 -17.18
N LYS A 28 21.64 2.39 -16.89
CA LYS A 28 20.68 1.76 -15.99
C LYS A 28 20.91 2.39 -14.62
N SER A 29 20.11 3.37 -14.23
CA SER A 29 19.83 3.51 -12.80
C SER A 29 18.99 2.28 -12.43
N ALA A 30 19.61 1.32 -11.75
CA ALA A 30 18.80 0.41 -10.95
C ALA A 30 17.95 1.30 -10.02
N PRO A 31 16.63 1.05 -9.86
CA PRO A 31 15.96 1.65 -8.72
C PRO A 31 16.76 1.23 -7.50
N ALA A 32 17.24 2.19 -6.70
CA ALA A 32 17.90 1.87 -5.45
C ALA A 32 16.94 0.99 -4.68
N THR A 33 17.25 -0.31 -4.56
CA THR A 33 16.54 -1.23 -3.68
C THR A 33 16.88 -0.81 -2.27
N GLY A 34 16.27 0.30 -1.83
CA GLY A 34 16.12 0.63 -0.42
C GLY A 34 15.45 -0.59 0.21
N GLY A 35 16.17 -1.22 1.14
CA GLY A 35 15.85 -2.53 1.68
C GLY A 35 14.36 -2.66 1.96
N VAL A 36 13.74 -3.70 1.41
CA VAL A 36 12.38 -4.10 1.76
C VAL A 36 12.34 -4.17 3.29
N LYS A 37 11.60 -3.26 3.92
CA LYS A 37 11.33 -3.30 5.35
C LYS A 37 10.89 -4.74 5.64
N LYS A 38 11.69 -5.48 6.42
CA LYS A 38 11.45 -6.90 6.69
C LYS A 38 9.96 -7.08 6.96
N PRO A 39 9.25 -7.98 6.25
CA PRO A 39 7.85 -8.20 6.52
C PRO A 39 7.74 -8.47 8.02
N HIS A 40 6.90 -7.68 8.69
CA HIS A 40 6.70 -7.79 10.12
C HIS A 40 6.26 -9.24 10.40
N ARG A 41 7.19 -10.04 10.92
CA ARG A 41 6.91 -11.41 11.30
C ARG A 41 6.02 -11.35 12.52
N TYR A 42 4.78 -11.79 12.38
CA TYR A 42 3.84 -11.85 13.50
C TYR A 42 4.50 -12.58 14.67
N ARG A 43 4.62 -11.87 15.79
CA ARG A 43 4.97 -12.45 17.08
C ARG A 43 3.67 -12.52 17.87
N PRO A 44 3.03 -13.70 17.97
CA PRO A 44 1.91 -13.84 18.89
C PRO A 44 2.40 -13.51 20.29
N GLY A 45 1.92 -12.39 20.83
CA GLY A 45 2.13 -12.04 22.23
C GLY A 45 1.40 -13.04 23.11
N THR A 46 1.98 -13.39 24.25
CA THR A 46 1.26 -14.18 25.25
C THR A 46 0.37 -13.26 26.09
N LYS A 47 -0.88 -13.72 26.28
CA LYS A 47 -1.82 -13.36 27.35
C LYS A 47 -2.83 -12.22 27.10
N SER A 48 -3.90 -12.55 26.38
CA SER A 48 -5.27 -12.37 26.87
C SER A 48 -6.02 -13.70 26.65
N THR A 49 -7.00 -14.04 27.51
CA THR A 49 -7.87 -15.23 27.32
C THR A 49 -9.07 -14.91 26.42
N GLU A 50 -9.00 -13.78 25.73
CA GLU A 50 -10.02 -13.36 24.81
C GLU A 50 -10.02 -14.27 23.59
N LEU A 51 -11.20 -14.69 23.18
CA LEU A 51 -11.37 -15.63 22.09
C LEU A 51 -10.82 -15.01 20.80
N LEU A 52 -9.94 -15.75 20.13
CA LEU A 52 -9.33 -15.34 18.86
C LEU A 52 -10.37 -15.17 17.73
N ILE A 53 -11.56 -15.75 17.90
CA ILE A 53 -12.69 -15.68 16.98
C ILE A 53 -13.88 -15.11 17.76
N ARG A 54 -14.67 -14.26 17.11
CA ARG A 54 -15.89 -13.71 17.70
C ARG A 54 -16.82 -14.83 18.18
N LYS A 55 -17.45 -14.63 19.35
CA LYS A 55 -18.36 -15.63 19.98
C LYS A 55 -19.48 -16.09 19.04
N LEU A 56 -20.11 -15.18 18.28
CA LEU A 56 -21.31 -15.49 17.49
C LEU A 56 -21.06 -16.41 16.27
N PRO A 57 -20.05 -16.17 15.39
CA PRO A 57 -19.72 -17.11 14.31
C PRO A 57 -19.35 -18.50 14.81
N PHE A 58 -18.55 -18.59 15.89
CA PHE A 58 -18.16 -19.88 16.46
C PHE A 58 -19.37 -20.63 17.05
N GLN A 59 -20.27 -19.91 17.73
CA GLN A 59 -21.51 -20.49 18.23
C GLN A 59 -22.41 -21.03 17.10
N ARG A 60 -22.49 -20.35 15.95
CA ARG A 60 -23.26 -20.85 14.79
C ARG A 60 -22.66 -22.13 14.22
N LEU A 61 -21.34 -22.18 14.05
CA LEU A 61 -20.64 -23.36 13.57
C LEU A 61 -20.89 -24.59 14.46
N VAL A 62 -20.80 -24.41 15.78
CA VAL A 62 -21.06 -25.52 16.73
C VAL A 62 -22.50 -26.03 16.60
N ARG A 63 -23.48 -25.15 16.35
CA ARG A 63 -24.88 -25.55 16.15
C ARG A 63 -25.11 -26.26 14.81
N GLU A 64 -24.48 -25.79 13.74
CA GLU A 64 -24.54 -26.40 12.41
C GLU A 64 -24.04 -27.85 12.46
N ILE A 65 -22.83 -28.07 12.99
CA ILE A 65 -22.26 -29.41 13.13
C ILE A 65 -23.11 -30.30 14.03
N ALA A 66 -23.64 -29.76 15.13
CA ALA A 66 -24.43 -30.56 16.07
C ALA A 66 -25.79 -31.00 15.50
N GLN A 67 -26.38 -30.23 14.59
CA GLN A 67 -27.64 -30.58 13.93
C GLN A 67 -27.50 -31.85 13.09
N ASP A 68 -26.32 -32.11 12.51
CA ASP A 68 -26.05 -33.33 11.74
C ASP A 68 -26.07 -34.60 12.60
N PHE A 69 -25.85 -34.47 13.91
CA PHE A 69 -25.88 -35.59 14.86
C PHE A 69 -27.22 -35.72 15.59
N LYS A 70 -27.81 -34.61 16.02
CA LYS A 70 -29.09 -34.59 16.74
C LYS A 70 -29.75 -33.21 16.65
N THR A 71 -30.97 -33.18 16.13
CA THR A 71 -31.72 -31.95 15.83
C THR A 71 -32.16 -31.15 17.08
N ASP A 72 -32.40 -31.81 18.21
CA ASP A 72 -32.99 -31.19 19.41
C ASP A 72 -31.99 -30.91 20.55
N LEU A 73 -30.72 -30.71 20.22
CA LEU A 73 -29.69 -30.39 21.20
C LEU A 73 -29.84 -28.97 21.76
N ARG A 74 -29.91 -28.86 23.10
CA ARG A 74 -29.90 -27.58 23.82
C ARG A 74 -28.51 -27.32 24.39
N PHE A 75 -27.93 -26.18 24.02
CA PHE A 75 -26.62 -25.74 24.51
C PHE A 75 -26.79 -24.84 25.73
N GLN A 76 -26.09 -25.18 26.82
CA GLN A 76 -26.00 -24.32 27.99
C GLN A 76 -25.09 -23.14 27.69
N SER A 77 -25.60 -21.92 27.87
CA SER A 77 -24.78 -20.71 27.84
C SER A 77 -24.22 -20.46 29.24
N SER A 78 -23.05 -20.99 29.55
CA SER A 78 -22.25 -20.53 30.70
C SER A 78 -21.62 -19.19 30.35
N ALA A 79 -22.43 -18.13 30.31
CA ALA A 79 -21.96 -16.81 29.89
C ALA A 79 -21.07 -16.18 30.96
N GLY A 80 -19.76 -16.17 30.72
CA GLY A 80 -18.90 -15.06 31.09
C GLY A 80 -19.18 -13.90 30.14
N ASP A 81 -20.06 -13.02 30.61
CA ASP A 81 -20.36 -11.64 30.23
C ASP A 81 -20.41 -11.25 28.74
N GLY A 82 -21.55 -10.67 28.39
CA GLY A 82 -21.83 -9.99 27.14
C GLY A 82 -21.74 -8.50 27.35
N SER A 83 -20.60 -7.89 27.00
CA SER A 83 -20.50 -6.45 26.84
C SER A 83 -20.18 -6.13 25.38
N SER A 84 -21.23 -5.85 24.61
CA SER A 84 -21.17 -5.04 23.38
C SER A 84 -22.59 -4.65 22.98
N ARG A 85 -23.16 -3.74 23.78
CA ARG A 85 -24.14 -2.77 23.30
C ARG A 85 -23.58 -1.39 23.60
N SER A 86 -23.03 -0.74 22.58
CA SER A 86 -22.83 0.70 22.46
C SER A 86 -23.03 1.06 21.01
#